data_AF-W9QX79-F1
#
_entry.id   AF-W9QX79-F1
#
_cell.length_a   1.000
_cell.length_b   1.000
_cell.length_c   1.000
_cell.angle_alpha   90.00
_cell.angle_beta   90.00
_cell.angle_gamma   90.00
#
_symmetry.space_group_name_H-M   'P 1'
#
loop_
_entity.id
_entity.type
_entity.pdbx_description
1 polymer ?
#
loop_
_entity_poly.entity_id
_entity_poly.type
_entity_poly.pdbx_seq_one_letter_code
_entity_poly.pdbx_strand_id
1 'polypeptide(L)'
;MARELLNLKAFFFRFRALATRMGSQFSPPWKLSTASTSRLKFQSSSSLNQISAEVVPNQAVLHLVSENEKRNWQLLPRKKYPKPLIFHDGRLAFKPNFLATLEMLLWLPFGFFLFIIRLIVSLLLPHKLCIPILSFIGMTGTGHNMREKSLVTQNNISHTVCNHRTLLDPIYVSMVVRNPIMAVTYSLSRISELISPIKTVRLKRDREKDSEMMEKLLSQSDLVVCPEGTTCREPYLLRFSPLFAELTDEIVPVAVDYRVSMFNGTTAGGYKFLDPVFLLLNPVTSCTVKFLEKLPEEYTWDWREIQV
;
A
#
# COMPACT_ATOMS: atom_id res chain seq x y z
N MET A 1 40.71 12.59 -6.24
CA MET A 1 39.56 12.39 -5.34
C MET A 1 38.54 13.54 -5.40
N ALA A 2 38.10 13.97 -6.60
CA ALA A 2 37.01 14.94 -6.78
C ALA A 2 36.39 14.91 -8.19
N ARG A 3 36.43 13.75 -8.88
CA ARG A 3 35.99 13.64 -10.28
C ARG A 3 35.08 12.45 -10.62
N GLU A 4 34.70 11.61 -9.65
CA GLU A 4 33.81 10.46 -9.90
C GLU A 4 32.44 10.52 -9.22
N LEU A 5 32.08 11.61 -8.51
CA LEU A 5 30.90 11.59 -7.65
C LEU A 5 29.57 12.05 -8.25
N LEU A 6 29.51 12.51 -9.50
CA LEU A 6 28.24 12.92 -10.11
C LEU A 6 28.20 12.59 -11.60
N ASN A 7 27.96 11.32 -11.94
CA ASN A 7 27.58 10.96 -13.30
C ASN A 7 26.07 11.24 -13.53
N LEU A 8 25.69 12.53 -13.42
CA LEU A 8 24.34 13.02 -13.77
C LEU A 8 23.97 12.75 -15.24
N LYS A 9 24.93 12.38 -16.09
CA LYS A 9 24.67 12.06 -17.50
C LYS A 9 23.79 10.82 -17.65
N ALA A 10 23.95 9.79 -16.81
CA ALA A 10 23.09 8.60 -16.85
C ALA A 10 21.65 8.93 -16.43
N PHE A 11 21.49 9.83 -15.46
CA PHE A 11 20.21 10.33 -14.98
C PHE A 11 19.48 11.17 -16.03
N PHE A 12 20.16 12.15 -16.64
CA PHE A 12 19.60 12.94 -17.74
C PHE A 12 19.33 12.09 -18.99
N PHE A 13 20.07 11.02 -19.24
CA PHE A 13 19.81 10.12 -20.36
C PHE A 13 18.50 9.33 -20.17
N ARG A 14 18.23 8.82 -18.96
CA ARG A 14 16.94 8.16 -18.64
C ARG A 14 15.75 9.12 -18.73
N PHE A 15 15.91 10.37 -18.29
CA PHE A 15 14.83 11.35 -18.32
C PHE A 15 14.60 11.95 -19.72
N ARG A 16 15.66 12.19 -20.50
CA ARG A 16 15.57 12.74 -21.87
C ARG A 16 15.01 11.72 -22.85
N ALA A 17 15.32 10.43 -22.69
CA ALA A 17 14.67 9.34 -23.43
C ALA A 17 13.17 9.18 -23.08
N LEU A 18 12.75 9.63 -21.89
CA LEU A 18 11.35 9.64 -21.46
C LEU A 18 10.54 10.77 -22.15
N ALA A 19 11.15 11.96 -22.26
CA ALA A 19 10.51 13.12 -22.87
C ALA A 19 10.33 12.99 -24.39
N THR A 20 11.28 12.37 -25.09
CA THR A 20 11.18 12.15 -26.55
C THR A 20 10.24 11.00 -26.92
N ARG A 21 9.94 10.07 -26.01
CA ARG A 21 9.02 8.93 -26.27
C ARG A 21 7.55 9.23 -25.94
N MET A 22 7.28 10.31 -25.20
CA MET A 22 5.91 10.80 -24.91
C MET A 22 5.38 11.81 -25.94
N GLY A 23 6.19 12.22 -26.92
CA GLY A 23 5.88 13.29 -27.88
C GLY A 23 4.95 12.93 -29.05
N SER A 24 4.47 11.69 -29.17
CA SER A 24 3.51 11.34 -30.22
C SER A 24 2.64 10.16 -29.80
N GLN A 25 1.35 10.42 -29.61
CA GLN A 25 0.22 9.50 -29.31
C GLN A 25 -0.44 9.78 -27.95
N PHE A 26 -1.04 10.96 -27.84
CA PHE A 26 -2.13 11.18 -26.89
C PHE A 26 -3.24 11.95 -27.61
N SER A 27 -4.06 11.22 -28.36
CA SER A 27 -5.37 11.69 -28.83
C SER A 27 -6.42 11.00 -27.97
N PRO A 28 -7.04 11.67 -26.98
CA PRO A 28 -8.08 11.05 -26.16
C PRO A 28 -9.38 10.90 -26.97
N PRO A 29 -9.99 9.70 -27.06
CA PRO A 29 -11.29 9.52 -27.68
C PRO A 29 -12.36 9.49 -26.58
N TRP A 30 -12.94 10.63 -26.23
CA TRP A 30 -14.28 10.64 -25.65
C TRP A 30 -14.95 11.97 -25.94
N LYS A 31 -15.99 11.90 -26.79
CA LYS A 31 -17.00 12.95 -26.92
C LYS A 31 -17.82 12.96 -25.62
N LEU A 32 -17.99 14.12 -25.02
CA LEU A 32 -18.92 14.36 -23.91
C LEU A 32 -20.35 14.02 -24.38
N SER A 33 -20.88 12.90 -23.90
CA SER A 33 -22.32 12.62 -23.97
C SER A 33 -22.99 13.35 -22.81
N THR A 34 -23.77 14.39 -23.13
CA THR A 34 -24.66 15.06 -22.20
C THR A 34 -25.86 14.14 -21.92
N ALA A 35 -25.77 13.32 -20.89
CA ALA A 35 -26.93 12.59 -20.37
C ALA A 35 -27.68 13.46 -19.36
N SER A 36 -28.93 13.76 -19.67
CA SER A 36 -29.86 14.54 -18.86
C SER A 36 -30.11 13.90 -17.49
N THR A 37 -29.79 14.62 -16.41
CA THR A 37 -30.18 14.26 -15.06
C THR A 37 -31.70 14.46 -14.91
N SER A 38 -32.47 13.37 -14.80
CA SER A 38 -33.88 13.44 -14.42
C SER A 38 -33.98 13.98 -13.00
N ARG A 39 -34.56 15.18 -12.90
CA ARG A 39 -34.79 15.92 -11.67
C ARG A 39 -35.90 15.22 -10.89
N LEU A 40 -35.57 14.39 -9.90
CA LEU A 40 -36.54 13.87 -8.93
C LEU A 40 -37.14 15.05 -8.17
N LYS A 41 -38.40 15.38 -8.48
CA LYS A 41 -39.21 16.34 -7.74
C LYS A 41 -39.53 15.74 -6.37
N PHE A 42 -38.95 16.29 -5.32
CA PHE A 42 -39.40 16.01 -3.94
C PHE A 42 -40.61 16.91 -3.67
N GLN A 43 -41.79 16.31 -3.57
CA GLN A 43 -43.02 17.00 -3.18
C GLN A 43 -43.14 16.88 -1.67
N SER A 44 -43.03 18.00 -0.94
CA SER A 44 -43.26 18.02 0.50
C SER A 44 -44.76 18.03 0.78
N SER A 45 -45.31 16.93 1.31
CA SER A 45 -46.62 16.94 1.94
C SER A 45 -46.44 16.99 3.46
N SER A 46 -46.83 18.12 4.04
CA SER A 46 -46.98 18.32 5.47
C SER A 46 -48.40 17.95 5.88
N SER A 47 -48.63 16.77 6.44
CA SER A 47 -49.84 16.48 7.24
C SER A 47 -49.69 15.20 8.05
N LEU A 48 -49.46 15.41 9.35
CA LEU A 48 -49.83 14.62 10.52
C LEU A 48 -50.80 13.43 10.31
N ASN A 49 -50.39 12.24 10.76
CA ASN A 49 -50.95 11.51 11.92
C ASN A 49 -50.76 9.98 11.82
N GLN A 50 -50.44 9.37 12.97
CA GLN A 50 -50.56 7.96 13.33
C GLN A 50 -50.77 6.95 12.19
N ILE A 51 -49.74 6.15 11.90
CA ILE A 51 -49.97 4.82 11.31
C ILE A 51 -49.21 3.79 12.14
N SER A 52 -50.03 2.89 12.67
CA SER A 52 -49.74 1.67 13.42
C SER A 52 -48.69 0.80 12.73
N ALA A 53 -47.92 0.08 13.54
CA ALA A 53 -46.91 -0.86 13.06
C ALA A 53 -47.53 -1.99 12.24
N GLU A 54 -47.37 -1.93 10.93
CA GLU A 54 -47.55 -3.07 10.02
C GLU A 54 -46.22 -3.32 9.31
N VAL A 55 -45.62 -4.47 9.58
CA VAL A 55 -44.29 -4.85 9.09
C VAL A 55 -44.40 -5.27 7.64
N VAL A 56 -44.13 -4.34 6.72
CA VAL A 56 -43.89 -4.64 5.30
C VAL A 56 -42.39 -4.88 5.10
N PRO A 57 -41.94 -6.07 4.66
CA PRO A 57 -40.53 -6.33 4.46
C PRO A 57 -40.05 -5.60 3.20
N ASN A 58 -38.93 -4.88 3.32
CA ASN A 58 -38.27 -4.06 2.28
C ASN A 58 -38.65 -2.57 2.17
N GLN A 59 -38.95 -1.91 3.28
CA GLN A 59 -38.84 -0.45 3.33
C GLN A 59 -37.50 -0.02 3.94
N ALA A 60 -36.78 0.85 3.24
CA ALA A 60 -35.62 1.54 3.79
C ALA A 60 -36.10 2.38 5.00
N VAL A 61 -35.69 2.00 6.21
CA VAL A 61 -36.01 2.75 7.42
C VAL A 61 -35.23 4.07 7.37
N LEU A 62 -35.92 5.15 7.08
CA LEU A 62 -35.36 6.49 7.02
C LEU A 62 -35.34 7.06 8.44
N HIS A 63 -34.22 6.87 9.13
CA HIS A 63 -33.99 7.48 10.45
C HIS A 63 -33.72 8.99 10.26
N LEU A 64 -34.75 9.81 10.47
CA LEU A 64 -34.62 11.27 10.53
C LEU A 64 -34.02 11.64 11.89
N VAL A 65 -32.74 11.97 11.88
CA VAL A 65 -32.02 12.45 13.07
C VAL A 65 -32.34 13.93 13.28
N SER A 66 -32.87 14.28 14.46
CA SER A 66 -33.19 15.66 14.83
C SER A 66 -31.93 16.53 14.93
N GLU A 67 -32.05 17.84 14.76
CA GLU A 67 -30.92 18.78 14.93
C GLU A 67 -30.30 18.71 16.33
N ASN A 68 -31.10 18.36 17.36
CA ASN A 68 -30.60 18.20 18.72
C ASN A 68 -29.77 16.91 18.87
N GLU A 69 -30.20 15.81 18.25
CA GLU A 69 -29.41 14.56 18.19
C GLU A 69 -28.15 14.73 17.34
N LYS A 70 -28.20 15.51 16.25
CA LYS A 70 -27.00 15.87 15.46
C LYS A 70 -26.02 16.75 16.24
N ARG A 71 -26.47 17.54 17.21
CA ARG A 71 -25.58 18.33 18.08
C ARG A 71 -24.98 17.49 19.20
N ASN A 72 -25.75 16.53 19.71
CA ASN A 72 -25.37 15.66 20.83
C ASN A 72 -24.79 14.32 20.38
N TRP A 73 -24.51 14.14 19.09
CA TRP A 73 -23.97 12.88 18.57
C TRP A 73 -22.61 12.59 19.21
N GLN A 74 -22.42 11.35 19.65
CA GLN A 74 -21.15 10.86 20.15
C GLN A 74 -20.62 9.77 19.24
N LEU A 75 -19.30 9.62 19.22
CA LEU A 75 -18.67 8.54 18.48
C LEU A 75 -19.10 7.22 19.14
N LEU A 76 -19.90 6.42 18.42
CA LEU A 76 -20.19 5.07 18.86
C LEU A 76 -18.85 4.31 18.90
N PRO A 77 -18.43 3.76 20.07
CA PRO A 77 -17.17 3.01 20.15
C PRO A 77 -17.18 1.85 19.16
N ARG A 78 -16.04 1.56 18.51
CA ARG A 78 -15.93 0.49 17.49
C ARG A 78 -16.49 -0.85 17.95
N LYS A 79 -16.33 -1.17 19.24
CA LYS A 79 -16.85 -2.40 19.88
C LYS A 79 -18.37 -2.52 19.87
N LYS A 80 -19.10 -1.40 19.70
CA LYS A 80 -20.56 -1.33 19.68
C LYS A 80 -21.13 -1.28 18.26
N TYR A 81 -20.29 -1.35 17.22
CA TYR A 81 -20.79 -1.38 15.85
C TYR A 81 -21.44 -2.73 15.56
N PRO A 82 -22.66 -2.77 14.98
CA PRO A 82 -23.33 -4.02 14.64
C PRO A 82 -22.58 -4.82 13.57
N LYS A 83 -21.77 -4.13 12.75
CA LYS A 83 -20.77 -4.71 11.85
C LYS A 83 -19.47 -3.89 11.94
N PRO A 84 -18.29 -4.50 11.81
CA PRO A 84 -17.04 -3.74 11.74
C PRO A 84 -17.12 -2.69 10.63
N LEU A 85 -17.19 -1.41 11.01
CA LEU A 85 -17.23 -0.31 10.07
C LEU A 85 -15.80 0.02 9.66
N ILE A 86 -15.49 -0.24 8.40
CA ILE A 86 -14.14 -0.10 7.89
C ILE A 86 -14.12 1.04 6.88
N PHE A 87 -13.59 2.18 7.29
CA PHE A 87 -13.35 3.30 6.37
C PHE A 87 -11.98 3.15 5.73
N HIS A 88 -11.95 2.40 4.63
CA HIS A 88 -10.76 2.23 3.77
C HIS A 88 -10.54 3.36 2.77
N ASP A 89 -11.48 4.29 2.64
CA ASP A 89 -11.41 5.32 1.61
C ASP A 89 -10.71 6.60 2.08
N GLY A 90 -9.88 7.16 1.21
CA GLY A 90 -9.08 8.36 1.47
C GLY A 90 -7.70 8.14 2.09
N ARG A 91 -6.91 9.22 2.04
CA ARG A 91 -5.50 9.24 2.46
C ARG A 91 -5.27 9.90 3.81
N LEU A 92 -6.28 10.48 4.46
CA LEU A 92 -6.06 11.10 5.76
C LEU A 92 -5.89 10.03 6.84
N ALA A 93 -4.81 10.14 7.61
CA ALA A 93 -4.55 9.30 8.78
C ALA A 93 -5.25 9.81 10.05
N PHE A 94 -5.87 10.99 9.98
CA PHE A 94 -6.56 11.64 11.08
C PHE A 94 -7.99 12.02 10.71
N LYS A 95 -8.84 12.23 11.72
CA LYS A 95 -10.20 12.75 11.52
C LYS A 95 -10.13 14.25 11.20
N PRO A 96 -10.67 14.72 10.06
CA PRO A 96 -10.64 16.12 9.70
C PRO A 96 -11.48 16.94 10.69
N ASN A 97 -10.82 17.62 11.61
CA ASN A 97 -11.38 18.69 12.43
C ASN A 97 -10.71 20.01 12.01
N PHE A 98 -11.24 21.16 12.44
CA PHE A 98 -10.73 22.46 12.02
C PHE A 98 -9.21 22.61 12.25
N LEU A 99 -8.74 22.32 13.46
CA LEU A 99 -7.33 22.47 13.82
C LEU A 99 -6.42 21.51 13.06
N ALA A 100 -6.78 20.23 12.98
CA ALA A 100 -5.99 19.23 12.26
C ALA A 100 -5.96 19.49 10.75
N THR A 101 -7.05 20.03 10.19
CA THR A 101 -7.11 20.41 8.78
C THR A 101 -6.26 21.65 8.51
N LEU A 102 -6.29 22.64 9.41
CA LEU A 102 -5.43 23.82 9.34
C LEU A 102 -3.94 23.42 9.44
N GLU A 103 -3.58 22.57 10.40
CA GLU A 103 -2.22 22.03 10.56
C GLU A 103 -1.75 21.33 9.28
N MET A 104 -2.58 20.45 8.72
CA MET A 104 -2.28 19.77 7.45
C MET A 104 -2.07 20.78 6.31
N LEU A 105 -2.94 21.77 6.15
CA LEU A 105 -2.83 22.77 5.08
C LEU A 105 -1.58 23.63 5.22
N LEU A 106 -1.22 24.03 6.44
CA LEU A 106 0.03 24.74 6.73
C LEU A 106 1.26 23.86 6.47
N TRP A 107 1.15 22.55 6.74
CA TRP A 107 2.23 21.60 6.50
C TRP A 107 2.46 21.31 5.02
N LEU A 108 1.41 21.19 4.20
CA LEU A 108 1.50 20.79 2.78
C LEU A 108 2.66 21.44 1.98
N PRO A 109 2.89 22.77 2.02
CA PRO A 109 4.03 23.35 1.32
C PRO A 109 5.37 22.80 1.82
N PHE A 110 5.59 22.72 3.14
CA PHE A 110 6.81 22.15 3.73
C PHE A 110 6.94 20.65 3.45
N GLY A 111 5.84 19.91 3.58
CA GLY A 111 5.76 18.50 3.26
C GLY A 111 6.16 18.22 1.82
N PHE A 112 5.73 19.04 0.87
CA PHE A 112 6.08 18.90 -0.55
C PHE A 112 7.59 19.05 -0.78
N PHE A 113 8.24 20.06 -0.18
CA PHE A 113 9.70 20.18 -0.23
C PHE A 113 10.39 18.98 0.42
N LEU A 114 9.90 18.54 1.58
CA LEU A 114 10.44 17.39 2.30
C LEU A 114 10.33 16.10 1.49
N PHE A 115 9.20 15.90 0.80
CA PHE A 115 8.98 14.79 -0.14
C PHE A 115 10.05 14.78 -1.24
N ILE A 116 10.33 15.91 -1.87
CA ILE A 116 11.35 16.00 -2.93
C ILE A 116 12.71 15.60 -2.39
N ILE A 117 13.10 16.11 -1.22
CA ILE A 117 14.37 15.77 -0.57
C ILE A 117 14.44 14.26 -0.29
N ARG A 118 13.39 13.69 0.32
CA ARG A 118 13.30 12.25 0.63
C ARG A 118 13.36 11.39 -0.63
N LEU A 119 12.69 11.80 -1.70
CA LEU A 119 12.72 11.11 -2.99
C LEU A 119 14.14 11.11 -3.59
N ILE A 120 14.80 12.28 -3.61
CA ILE A 120 16.17 12.41 -4.12
C ILE A 120 17.13 11.56 -3.31
N VAL A 121 17.07 11.63 -1.98
CA VAL A 121 17.90 10.81 -1.07
C VAL A 121 17.68 9.32 -1.32
N SER A 122 16.42 8.89 -1.47
CA SER A 122 16.06 7.48 -1.69
C SER A 122 16.53 6.94 -3.04
N LEU A 123 16.54 7.78 -4.08
CA LEU A 123 16.90 7.37 -5.45
C LEU A 123 18.40 7.51 -5.76
N LEU A 124 19.10 8.47 -5.15
CA LEU A 124 20.47 8.80 -5.53
C LEU A 124 21.54 8.26 -4.56
N LEU A 125 21.19 8.03 -3.29
CA LEU A 125 22.17 7.64 -2.28
C LEU A 125 22.17 6.13 -2.01
N PRO A 126 23.34 5.51 -1.78
CA PRO A 126 23.42 4.12 -1.36
C PRO A 126 22.82 3.94 0.04
N HIS A 127 22.31 2.75 0.36
CA HIS A 127 21.61 2.46 1.62
C HIS A 127 22.35 2.92 2.88
N LYS A 128 23.68 2.80 2.92
CA LYS A 128 24.52 3.22 4.06
C LYS A 128 24.40 4.71 4.41
N LEU A 129 24.15 5.56 3.41
CA LEU A 129 23.97 7.01 3.58
C LEU A 129 22.49 7.37 3.62
N CYS A 130 21.69 6.72 2.78
CA CYS A 130 20.26 6.95 2.67
C CYS A 130 19.54 6.75 4.01
N ILE A 131 19.78 5.64 4.71
CA ILE A 131 19.09 5.30 5.97
C ILE A 131 19.29 6.37 7.07
N PRO A 132 20.51 6.77 7.47
CA PRO A 132 20.68 7.77 8.52
C PRO A 132 20.14 9.15 8.11
N ILE A 133 20.27 9.54 6.83
CA ILE A 133 19.73 10.82 6.34
C ILE A 133 18.21 10.82 6.38
N LEU A 134 17.56 9.76 5.87
CA LEU A 134 16.10 9.61 5.92
C LEU A 134 15.60 9.61 7.38
N SER A 135 16.29 8.90 8.27
CA SER A 135 15.99 8.87 9.71
C SER A 135 16.04 10.27 10.32
N PHE A 136 17.10 11.04 10.03
CA PHE A 136 17.27 12.41 10.51
C PHE A 136 16.14 13.34 10.06
N ILE A 137 15.64 13.19 8.83
CA ILE A 137 14.53 13.98 8.30
C ILE A 137 13.15 13.38 8.58
N GLY A 138 13.04 12.46 9.55
CA GLY A 138 11.76 11.95 10.06
C GLY A 138 11.22 10.69 9.39
N MET A 139 12.01 9.96 8.60
CA MET A 139 11.65 8.66 8.02
C MET A 139 12.47 7.54 8.64
N THR A 140 11.87 6.81 9.56
CA THR A 140 12.55 5.74 10.30
C THR A 140 12.09 4.36 9.83
N GLY A 141 13.04 3.42 9.76
CA GLY A 141 12.79 2.01 9.51
C GLY A 141 13.43 1.19 10.62
N THR A 142 12.65 0.40 11.35
CA THR A 142 13.15 -0.47 12.43
C THR A 142 12.97 -1.92 12.03
N GLY A 143 14.06 -2.68 12.06
CA GLY A 143 14.06 -4.12 11.82
C GLY A 143 14.18 -4.90 13.13
N HIS A 144 13.29 -5.87 13.35
CA HIS A 144 13.36 -6.81 14.46
C HIS A 144 13.58 -8.24 13.97
N ASN A 145 14.22 -9.07 14.79
CA ASN A 145 14.37 -10.51 14.60
C ASN A 145 15.05 -10.95 13.29
N MET A 146 15.90 -10.12 12.68
CA MET A 146 16.63 -10.44 11.45
C MET A 146 17.53 -11.70 11.59
N ARG A 147 17.90 -12.07 12.81
CA ARG A 147 18.64 -13.29 13.12
C ARG A 147 17.89 -14.55 12.66
N GLU A 148 16.56 -14.57 12.76
CA GLU A 148 15.72 -15.70 12.33
C GLU A 148 15.86 -15.96 10.83
N LYS A 149 15.85 -14.90 10.00
CA LYS A 149 16.14 -15.04 8.57
C LYS A 149 17.57 -15.54 8.32
N SER A 150 18.57 -15.00 9.03
CA SER A 150 19.96 -15.41 8.82
C SER A 150 20.22 -16.91 9.07
N LEU A 151 19.47 -17.51 10.00
CA LEU A 151 19.54 -18.95 10.30
C LEU A 151 18.95 -19.80 9.18
N VAL A 152 17.87 -19.34 8.54
CA VAL A 152 17.24 -20.01 7.39
C VAL A 152 18.10 -19.90 6.13
N THR A 153 18.72 -18.74 5.89
CA THR A 153 19.48 -18.47 4.66
C THR A 153 20.88 -19.08 4.60
N GLN A 154 21.35 -19.78 5.64
CA GLN A 154 22.72 -20.32 5.64
C GLN A 154 22.95 -21.37 4.54
N ASN A 155 21.90 -22.04 4.05
CA ASN A 155 22.03 -23.04 2.99
C ASN A 155 20.98 -22.94 1.85
N ASN A 156 19.91 -22.14 1.95
CA ASN A 156 18.81 -22.11 0.96
C ASN A 156 18.31 -20.69 0.62
N ILE A 157 17.74 -20.55 -0.59
CA ILE A 157 17.01 -19.34 -1.02
C ILE A 157 15.69 -19.28 -0.25
N SER A 158 15.40 -18.14 0.37
CA SER A 158 14.24 -17.97 1.27
C SER A 158 13.11 -17.17 0.61
N HIS A 159 11.89 -17.65 0.76
CA HIS A 159 10.69 -16.97 0.32
C HIS A 159 10.14 -16.12 1.46
N THR A 160 10.36 -14.81 1.36
CA THR A 160 9.91 -13.85 2.37
C THR A 160 8.48 -13.42 2.06
N VAL A 161 7.55 -13.72 2.95
CA VAL A 161 6.12 -13.43 2.75
C VAL A 161 5.69 -12.33 3.69
N CYS A 162 5.30 -11.16 3.15
CA CYS A 162 4.90 -10.03 3.97
C CYS A 162 3.44 -9.63 3.76
N ASN A 163 2.82 -9.12 4.84
CA ASN A 163 1.55 -8.41 4.71
C ASN A 163 1.75 -7.13 3.88
N HIS A 164 0.66 -6.64 3.27
CA HIS A 164 0.74 -5.53 2.32
C HIS A 164 0.11 -4.27 2.88
N ARG A 165 0.91 -3.36 3.42
CA ARG A 165 0.49 -2.03 3.90
C ARG A 165 0.59 -0.96 2.83
N THR A 166 1.63 -0.95 2.01
CA THR A 166 1.93 0.11 1.02
C THR A 166 2.74 -0.46 -0.15
N LEU A 167 2.88 0.30 -1.23
CA LEU A 167 3.78 -0.08 -2.33
C LEU A 167 5.27 -0.13 -1.92
N LEU A 168 5.64 0.44 -0.77
CA LEU A 168 7.02 0.49 -0.30
C LEU A 168 7.40 -0.71 0.58
N ASP A 169 6.49 -1.61 0.92
CA ASP A 169 6.78 -2.70 1.86
C ASP A 169 7.97 -3.56 1.43
N PRO A 170 8.04 -4.03 0.15
CA PRO A 170 9.18 -4.83 -0.28
C PRO A 170 10.51 -4.05 -0.25
N ILE A 171 10.45 -2.72 -0.37
CA ILE A 171 11.63 -1.84 -0.28
C ILE A 171 12.09 -1.73 1.19
N TYR A 172 11.18 -1.58 2.14
CA TYR A 172 11.55 -1.58 3.56
C TYR A 172 12.09 -2.95 4.01
N VAL A 173 11.49 -4.05 3.53
CA VAL A 173 12.01 -5.39 3.79
C VAL A 173 13.42 -5.53 3.24
N SER A 174 13.68 -5.12 1.99
CA SER A 174 15.03 -5.20 1.42
C SER A 174 16.06 -4.33 2.16
N MET A 175 15.66 -3.14 2.61
CA MET A 175 16.52 -2.26 3.43
C MET A 175 16.93 -2.90 4.75
N VAL A 176 16.03 -3.65 5.40
CA VAL A 176 16.31 -4.36 6.66
C VAL A 176 17.19 -5.59 6.43
N VAL A 177 16.93 -6.34 5.35
CA VAL A 177 17.72 -7.54 5.02
C VAL A 177 19.13 -7.20 4.54
N ARG A 178 19.32 -6.05 3.89
CA ARG A 178 20.61 -5.56 3.35
C ARG A 178 21.24 -6.43 2.25
N ASN A 179 20.49 -7.38 1.69
CA ASN A 179 20.88 -8.18 0.52
C ASN A 179 19.97 -7.83 -0.67
N PRO A 180 20.41 -8.08 -1.91
CA PRO A 180 19.55 -7.93 -3.08
C PRO A 180 18.40 -8.94 -3.01
N ILE A 181 17.17 -8.44 -2.99
CA ILE A 181 15.94 -9.24 -3.00
C ILE A 181 15.09 -8.81 -4.20
N MET A 182 14.45 -9.77 -4.84
CA MET A 182 13.44 -9.50 -5.87
C MET A 182 12.05 -9.41 -5.23
N ALA A 183 11.24 -8.45 -5.67
CA ALA A 183 9.87 -8.31 -5.17
C ALA A 183 8.85 -8.69 -6.24
N VAL A 184 7.85 -9.47 -5.85
CA VAL A 184 6.76 -9.87 -6.73
C VAL A 184 5.50 -9.15 -6.31
N THR A 185 4.87 -8.46 -7.27
CA THR A 185 3.73 -7.58 -6.97
C THR A 185 2.58 -7.81 -7.94
N TYR A 186 1.38 -7.80 -7.39
CA TYR A 186 0.15 -7.80 -8.17
C TYR A 186 -0.16 -6.36 -8.60
N SER A 187 -0.35 -6.13 -9.90
CA SER A 187 -0.85 -4.85 -10.44
C SER A 187 0.00 -3.61 -10.18
N LEU A 188 1.32 -3.71 -10.33
CA LEU A 188 2.19 -2.53 -10.35
C LEU A 188 2.04 -1.74 -11.67
N SER A 189 2.09 -0.41 -11.60
CA SER A 189 2.18 0.42 -12.81
C SER A 189 3.60 0.39 -13.38
N ARG A 190 3.75 0.51 -14.71
CA ARG A 190 5.06 0.53 -15.38
C ARG A 190 5.97 1.65 -14.86
N ILE A 191 5.38 2.78 -14.47
CA ILE A 191 6.10 3.92 -13.89
C ILE A 191 6.68 3.53 -12.53
N SER A 192 5.87 2.88 -11.68
CA SER A 192 6.31 2.43 -10.35
C SER A 192 7.41 1.36 -10.44
N GLU A 193 7.32 0.47 -11.45
CA GLU A 193 8.35 -0.53 -11.74
C GLU A 193 9.68 0.12 -12.13
N LEU A 194 9.63 1.15 -13.00
CA LEU A 194 10.81 1.84 -13.50
C LEU A 194 11.55 2.64 -12.42
N ILE A 195 10.82 3.21 -11.46
CA ILE A 195 11.39 4.01 -10.37
C ILE A 195 11.75 3.17 -9.14
N SER A 196 11.40 1.88 -9.12
CA SER A 196 11.67 1.00 -7.97
C SER A 196 13.19 0.79 -7.80
N PRO A 197 13.72 0.94 -6.57
CA PRO A 197 15.14 0.70 -6.28
C PRO A 197 15.48 -0.80 -6.28
N ILE A 198 14.48 -1.66 -6.14
CA ILE A 198 14.62 -3.11 -6.20
C ILE A 198 13.99 -3.65 -7.47
N LYS A 199 14.48 -4.80 -7.95
CA LYS A 199 13.89 -5.49 -9.09
C LYS A 199 12.50 -6.00 -8.72
N THR A 200 11.49 -5.38 -9.31
CA THR A 200 10.09 -5.78 -9.17
C THR A 200 9.63 -6.58 -10.37
N VAL A 201 8.95 -7.70 -10.14
CA VAL A 201 8.33 -8.51 -11.18
C VAL A 201 6.80 -8.46 -11.00
N ARG A 202 6.10 -8.20 -12.10
CA ARG A 202 4.64 -8.09 -12.12
C ARG A 202 3.98 -9.44 -12.38
N LEU A 203 3.08 -9.84 -11.50
CA LEU A 203 2.20 -11.00 -11.71
C LEU A 203 1.03 -10.65 -12.64
N LYS A 204 0.62 -11.64 -13.44
CA LYS A 204 -0.44 -11.52 -14.46
C LYS A 204 -1.81 -11.96 -13.96
N ARG A 205 -1.93 -12.48 -12.73
CA ARG A 205 -3.14 -13.11 -12.17
C ARG A 205 -3.56 -14.35 -12.95
N ASP A 206 -2.58 -15.10 -13.41
CA ASP A 206 -2.74 -16.37 -14.09
C ASP A 206 -1.91 -17.37 -13.29
N ARG A 207 -2.58 -18.30 -12.60
CA ARG A 207 -1.93 -19.15 -11.59
C ARG A 207 -0.77 -19.93 -12.17
N GLU A 208 -0.94 -20.57 -13.32
CA GLU A 208 0.08 -21.41 -13.94
C GLU A 208 1.29 -20.57 -14.36
N LYS A 209 1.04 -19.46 -15.07
CA LYS A 209 2.13 -18.57 -15.54
C LYS A 209 2.85 -17.87 -14.39
N ASP A 210 2.11 -17.46 -13.35
CA ASP A 210 2.67 -16.82 -12.18
C ASP A 210 3.47 -17.84 -11.34
N SER A 211 3.03 -19.10 -11.26
CA SER A 211 3.77 -20.20 -10.63
C SER A 211 5.11 -20.45 -11.31
N GLU A 212 5.11 -20.72 -12.61
CA GLU A 212 6.35 -20.97 -13.39
C GLU A 212 7.35 -19.80 -13.27
N MET A 213 6.83 -18.57 -13.30
CA MET A 213 7.65 -17.39 -13.15
C MET A 213 8.22 -17.26 -11.74
N MET A 214 7.42 -17.49 -10.70
CA MET A 214 7.89 -17.42 -9.31
C MET A 214 8.90 -18.53 -8.99
N GLU A 215 8.69 -19.77 -9.46
CA GLU A 215 9.67 -20.87 -9.35
C GLU A 215 11.01 -20.49 -9.98
N LYS A 216 10.97 -19.93 -11.19
CA LYS A 216 12.17 -19.44 -11.87
C LYS A 216 12.89 -18.36 -11.07
N LEU A 217 12.17 -17.43 -10.45
CA LEU A 217 12.77 -16.37 -9.62
C LEU A 217 13.36 -16.93 -8.32
N LEU A 218 12.66 -17.87 -7.68
CA LEU A 218 13.14 -18.56 -6.47
C LEU A 218 14.40 -19.38 -6.73
N SER A 219 14.63 -19.87 -7.95
CA SER A 219 15.90 -20.52 -8.30
C SER A 219 17.11 -19.55 -8.38
N GLN A 220 16.85 -18.25 -8.47
CA GLN A 220 17.87 -17.22 -8.75
C GLN A 220 18.23 -16.36 -7.54
N SER A 221 17.24 -15.98 -6.73
CA SER A 221 17.48 -15.16 -5.54
C SER A 221 16.32 -15.24 -4.55
N ASP A 222 16.57 -14.75 -3.34
CA ASP A 222 15.51 -14.43 -2.38
C ASP A 222 14.38 -13.63 -3.04
N LEU A 223 13.16 -13.98 -2.65
CA LEU A 223 11.93 -13.40 -3.18
C LEU A 223 11.09 -12.82 -2.04
N VAL A 224 10.58 -11.60 -2.21
CA VAL A 224 9.56 -11.02 -1.34
C VAL A 224 8.23 -11.00 -2.07
N VAL A 225 7.21 -11.56 -1.44
CA VAL A 225 5.84 -11.59 -1.97
C VAL A 225 4.85 -11.02 -0.97
N CYS A 226 3.87 -10.29 -1.49
CA CYS A 226 2.71 -9.80 -0.74
C CYS A 226 1.47 -10.59 -1.18
N PRO A 227 1.10 -11.68 -0.48
CA PRO A 227 0.09 -12.62 -0.97
C PRO A 227 -1.35 -12.09 -0.86
N GLU A 228 -1.57 -10.95 -0.19
CA GLU A 228 -2.85 -10.25 -0.13
C GLU A 228 -3.34 -9.74 -1.50
N GLY A 229 -2.43 -9.50 -2.44
CA GLY A 229 -2.76 -9.01 -3.78
C GLY A 229 -3.25 -7.56 -3.87
N THR A 230 -3.46 -6.90 -2.73
CA THR A 230 -3.76 -5.47 -2.60
C THR A 230 -3.30 -4.98 -1.24
N THR A 231 -3.14 -3.67 -1.09
CA THR A 231 -2.76 -3.06 0.19
C THR A 231 -3.93 -2.97 1.15
N CYS A 232 -3.65 -3.11 2.45
CA CYS A 232 -4.59 -3.00 3.56
C CYS A 232 -3.95 -2.20 4.70
N ARG A 233 -4.67 -1.23 5.26
CA ARG A 233 -4.21 -0.42 6.41
C ARG A 233 -4.86 -0.77 7.76
N GLU A 234 -5.76 -1.75 7.78
CA GLU A 234 -6.53 -2.09 8.98
C GLU A 234 -5.76 -3.08 9.88
N PRO A 235 -6.12 -3.25 11.16
CA PRO A 235 -5.37 -4.11 12.10
C PRO A 235 -5.47 -5.62 11.80
N TYR A 236 -6.02 -6.01 10.65
CA TYR A 236 -6.17 -7.39 10.21
C TYR A 236 -5.55 -7.58 8.82
N LEU A 237 -5.26 -8.84 8.50
CA LEU A 237 -4.73 -9.26 7.21
C LEU A 237 -5.86 -9.53 6.23
N LEU A 238 -5.65 -9.23 4.94
CA LEU A 238 -6.54 -9.71 3.90
C LEU A 238 -6.30 -11.19 3.62
N ARG A 239 -7.22 -11.80 2.87
CA ARG A 239 -7.07 -13.18 2.40
C ARG A 239 -5.80 -13.30 1.55
N PHE A 240 -5.01 -14.32 1.82
CA PHE A 240 -3.83 -14.64 1.05
C PHE A 240 -4.16 -15.55 -0.14
N SER A 241 -3.48 -15.31 -1.26
CA SER A 241 -3.36 -16.28 -2.34
C SER A 241 -2.54 -17.48 -1.84
N PRO A 242 -2.95 -18.74 -2.09
CA PRO A 242 -2.19 -19.90 -1.63
C PRO A 242 -0.88 -20.10 -2.39
N LEU A 243 -0.75 -19.53 -3.61
CA LEU A 243 0.37 -19.79 -4.53
C LEU A 243 1.75 -19.73 -3.87
N PHE A 244 2.01 -18.78 -2.97
CA PHE A 244 3.34 -18.66 -2.36
C PHE A 244 3.71 -19.88 -1.49
N ALA A 245 2.72 -20.55 -0.90
CA ALA A 245 2.88 -21.70 -0.01
C ALA A 245 2.96 -23.03 -0.77
N GLU A 246 2.61 -23.03 -2.06
CA GLU A 246 2.66 -24.20 -2.95
C GLU A 246 4.04 -24.37 -3.60
N LEU A 247 4.87 -23.32 -3.57
CA LEU A 247 6.12 -23.25 -4.34
C LEU A 247 7.35 -23.69 -3.56
N THR A 248 7.32 -23.59 -2.23
CA THR A 248 8.49 -23.83 -1.38
C THR A 248 8.10 -23.93 0.09
N ASP A 249 8.81 -24.78 0.82
CA ASP A 249 8.69 -24.90 2.27
C ASP A 249 9.58 -23.90 3.03
N GLU A 250 10.45 -23.17 2.33
CA GLU A 250 11.38 -22.18 2.90
C GLU A 250 10.71 -20.81 3.06
N ILE A 251 9.62 -20.76 3.83
CA ILE A 251 8.80 -19.56 3.99
C ILE A 251 9.13 -18.83 5.29
N VAL A 252 9.54 -17.57 5.17
CA VAL A 252 9.78 -16.66 6.30
C VAL A 252 8.71 -15.56 6.31
N PRO A 253 7.73 -15.61 7.23
CA PRO A 253 6.74 -14.56 7.37
C PRO A 253 7.35 -13.27 7.90
N VAL A 254 6.87 -12.13 7.39
CA VAL A 254 7.32 -10.81 7.80
C VAL A 254 6.12 -9.90 8.04
N ALA A 255 6.05 -9.32 9.23
CA ALA A 255 5.07 -8.31 9.57
C ALA A 255 5.64 -6.91 9.31
N VAL A 256 4.91 -6.11 8.55
CA VAL A 256 5.19 -4.72 8.22
C VAL A 256 4.07 -3.85 8.79
N ASP A 257 4.47 -2.84 9.55
CA ASP A 257 3.56 -1.86 10.14
C ASP A 257 4.06 -0.44 9.89
N TYR A 258 3.14 0.47 9.56
CA TYR A 258 3.45 1.88 9.34
C TYR A 258 2.74 2.75 10.35
N ARG A 259 3.49 3.66 10.95
CA ARG A 259 2.97 4.78 11.73
C ARG A 259 3.20 6.06 10.94
N VAL A 260 2.10 6.75 10.64
CA VAL A 260 2.06 8.00 9.88
C VAL A 260 1.30 9.04 10.70
N SER A 261 1.64 10.32 10.53
CA SER A 261 0.99 11.41 11.27
C SER A 261 -0.14 12.09 10.51
N MET A 262 -0.05 12.19 9.17
CA MET A 262 -1.01 12.94 8.36
C MET A 262 -1.65 12.12 7.25
N PHE A 263 -0.84 11.35 6.51
CA PHE A 263 -1.28 10.69 5.29
C PHE A 263 -0.96 9.18 5.28
N ASN A 264 -1.97 8.38 4.98
CA ASN A 264 -1.80 6.98 4.63
C ASN A 264 -1.10 6.87 3.27
N GLY A 265 -0.14 5.95 3.18
CA GLY A 265 0.55 5.58 1.94
C GLY A 265 -0.26 4.65 1.03
N THR A 266 -1.58 4.73 1.09
CA THR A 266 -2.52 3.90 0.32
C THR A 266 -3.85 4.61 0.10
N THR A 267 -4.53 4.20 -0.97
CA THR A 267 -5.91 4.62 -1.25
C THR A 267 -6.73 3.46 -1.80
N ALA A 268 -8.01 3.39 -1.44
CA ALA A 268 -8.95 2.45 -2.04
C ALA A 268 -9.37 2.92 -3.45
N GLY A 269 -9.67 4.21 -3.61
CA GLY A 269 -10.04 4.85 -4.88
C GLY A 269 -9.02 5.88 -5.39
N GLY A 270 -9.08 6.23 -6.68
CA GLY A 270 -8.26 7.27 -7.31
C GLY A 270 -6.87 6.81 -7.79
N TYR A 271 -5.92 7.74 -7.87
CA TYR A 271 -4.61 7.50 -8.47
C TYR A 271 -3.63 6.85 -7.51
N LYS A 272 -3.49 5.51 -7.56
CA LYS A 272 -2.56 4.74 -6.69
C LYS A 272 -1.09 5.10 -6.84
N PHE A 273 -0.67 5.66 -7.97
CA PHE A 273 0.73 6.09 -8.14
C PHE A 273 1.14 7.22 -7.20
N LEU A 274 0.17 7.94 -6.62
CA LEU A 274 0.43 8.98 -5.61
C LEU A 274 0.67 8.41 -4.21
N ASP A 275 0.44 7.13 -4.00
CA ASP A 275 0.56 6.49 -2.68
C ASP A 275 1.95 6.68 -2.04
N PRO A 276 3.08 6.49 -2.77
CA PRO A 276 4.40 6.84 -2.26
C PRO A 276 4.56 8.34 -1.97
N VAL A 277 3.95 9.22 -2.76
CA VAL A 277 4.04 10.68 -2.57
C VAL A 277 3.42 11.05 -1.21
N PHE A 278 2.20 10.59 -0.94
CA PHE A 278 1.52 10.87 0.32
C PHE A 278 2.25 10.26 1.53
N LEU A 279 2.83 9.07 1.39
CA LEU A 279 3.63 8.49 2.46
C LEU A 279 4.86 9.35 2.80
N LEU A 280 5.55 9.86 1.76
CA LEU A 280 6.74 10.70 1.88
C LEU A 280 6.45 12.15 2.30
N LEU A 281 5.21 12.62 2.14
CA LEU A 281 4.76 13.95 2.57
C LEU A 281 4.62 14.08 4.09
N ASN A 282 4.48 12.97 4.82
CA ASN A 282 4.27 13.01 6.28
C ASN A 282 5.43 13.70 7.02
N PRO A 283 5.17 14.53 8.05
CA PRO A 283 6.22 15.05 8.91
C PRO A 283 7.12 13.92 9.46
N VAL A 284 6.50 12.88 10.01
CA VAL A 284 7.18 11.70 10.54
C VAL A 284 6.50 10.45 10.00
N THR A 285 7.32 9.53 9.49
CA THR A 285 6.90 8.18 9.09
C THR A 285 7.81 7.17 9.80
N SER A 286 7.22 6.16 10.42
CA SER A 286 7.96 5.04 10.99
C SER A 286 7.44 3.74 10.40
N CYS A 287 8.34 2.94 9.85
CA CYS A 287 8.05 1.59 9.38
C CYS A 287 8.72 0.60 10.33
N THR A 288 7.95 -0.37 10.82
CA THR A 288 8.48 -1.49 11.60
C THR A 288 8.38 -2.74 10.75
N VAL A 289 9.50 -3.42 10.57
CA VAL A 289 9.61 -4.71 9.88
C VAL A 289 10.02 -5.74 10.93
N LYS A 290 9.17 -6.73 11.16
CA LYS A 290 9.42 -7.81 12.10
C LYS A 290 9.46 -9.13 11.34
N PHE A 291 10.62 -9.78 11.33
CA PHE A 291 10.74 -11.16 10.89
C PHE A 291 10.12 -12.07 11.95
N LEU A 292 9.40 -13.08 11.48
CA LEU A 292 8.83 -14.14 12.30
C LEU A 292 9.58 -15.44 12.03
N GLU A 293 9.37 -16.41 12.91
CA GLU A 293 9.90 -17.75 12.75
C GLU A 293 9.46 -18.36 11.42
N LYS A 294 10.35 -19.16 10.81
CA LYS A 294 10.05 -19.91 9.59
C LYS A 294 8.79 -20.75 9.83
N LEU A 295 7.91 -20.77 8.84
CA LEU A 295 6.75 -21.65 8.88
C LEU A 295 7.21 -23.12 8.94
N PRO A 296 6.66 -23.92 9.87
CA PRO A 296 6.82 -25.37 9.84
C PRO A 296 6.30 -25.96 8.54
N GLU A 297 6.93 -27.03 8.06
CA GLU A 297 6.56 -27.75 6.82
C GLU A 297 5.12 -28.28 6.86
N GLU A 298 4.59 -28.53 8.06
CA GLU A 298 3.19 -28.94 8.29
C GLU A 298 2.16 -27.92 7.78
N TYR A 299 2.57 -26.65 7.66
CA TYR A 299 1.73 -25.55 7.21
C TYR A 299 2.01 -25.12 5.77
N THR A 300 2.94 -25.79 5.08
CA THR A 300 3.22 -25.62 3.66
C THR A 300 2.50 -26.73 2.88
N TRP A 301 2.04 -26.43 1.66
CA TRP A 301 1.03 -27.26 0.99
C TRP A 301 1.63 -27.91 -0.25
N ASP A 302 1.86 -29.22 -0.22
CA ASP A 302 2.20 -29.97 -1.44
C ASP A 302 0.93 -30.54 -2.09
N TRP A 303 0.50 -29.91 -3.20
CA TRP A 303 -0.62 -30.41 -3.99
C TRP A 303 -0.33 -31.76 -4.69
N ARG A 304 0.93 -32.17 -4.78
CA ARG A 304 1.33 -33.44 -5.44
C ARG A 304 0.94 -34.66 -4.62
N GLU A 305 0.71 -34.52 -3.32
CA GLU A 305 0.29 -35.63 -2.46
C GLU A 305 -1.21 -35.98 -2.57
N ILE A 306 -2.02 -35.13 -3.19
CA ILE A 306 -3.49 -35.28 -3.25
C ILE A 306 -3.96 -35.96 -4.55
N GLN A 307 -3.06 -36.33 -5.47
CA GLN A 307 -3.41 -37.02 -6.73
C GLN A 307 -3.47 -38.56 -6.61
N VAL A 308 -3.94 -39.09 -5.48
CA VAL A 308 -4.23 -40.54 -5.34
C VAL A 308 -5.65 -40.85 -5.80
#